data_AF-A0A3C0MGN1-F1
#
_entry.id   AF-A0A3C0MGN1-F1
#
_cell.length_a   1.000
_cell.length_b   1.000
_cell.length_c   1.000
_cell.angle_alpha   90.00
_cell.angle_beta   90.00
_cell.angle_gamma   90.00
#
_symmetry.space_group_name_H-M   'P 1'
#
loop_
_entity.id
_entity.type
_entity.pdbx_description
1 polymer ?
#
loop_
_entity_poly.entity_id
_entity_poly.type
_entity_poly.pdbx_seq_one_letter_code
_entity_poly.pdbx_strand_id
1 'polypeptide(L)'
;MTGERHNPIARLREDARPGLAGLVAMSFAINLMMFAGPLYMLQVYDRVIASGSLETLAVLSLALVGVFAAQAWLDSQRMCLMSRIGQLIDGHLRSPAHAAVIRYTVAGLPAQDATRPVLDLDVLRRFATGQGPTVLADLPWAPLFLITCFLLHPWIGALALGGAVLLLGIGVAADRAARRYEMADAQDAA
;
A
#
# COMPACT_ATOMS: atom_id res chain seq x y z
N MET A 1 -6.12 43.22 -7.80
CA MET A 1 -6.44 42.17 -6.81
C MET A 1 -6.83 40.91 -7.58
N THR A 2 -6.53 39.71 -7.06
CA THR A 2 -6.75 38.36 -7.64
C THR A 2 -5.70 37.84 -8.65
N GLY A 3 -4.51 37.55 -8.15
CA GLY A 3 -3.42 36.84 -8.87
C GLY A 3 -2.91 35.61 -8.12
N GLU A 4 -3.71 35.03 -7.21
CA GLU A 4 -3.39 33.77 -6.53
C GLU A 4 -3.86 32.62 -7.43
N ARG A 5 -2.95 32.11 -8.26
CA ARG A 5 -3.11 30.83 -8.95
C ARG A 5 -3.42 29.76 -7.90
N HIS A 6 -4.70 29.51 -7.66
CA HIS A 6 -5.18 28.39 -6.85
C HIS A 6 -4.66 27.12 -7.51
N ASN A 7 -3.56 26.58 -7.01
CA ASN A 7 -3.02 25.32 -7.48
C ASN A 7 -3.79 24.21 -6.75
N PRO A 8 -4.75 23.53 -7.40
CA PRO A 8 -5.56 22.51 -6.74
C PRO A 8 -4.71 21.36 -6.19
N ILE A 9 -3.53 21.12 -6.78
CA ILE A 9 -2.58 20.08 -6.36
C ILE A 9 -1.91 20.45 -5.03
N ALA A 10 -1.61 21.73 -4.80
CA ALA A 10 -0.97 22.19 -3.57
C ALA A 10 -1.88 21.98 -2.36
N ARG A 11 -3.17 22.30 -2.50
CA ARG A 11 -4.19 22.08 -1.45
C ARG A 11 -4.43 20.61 -1.18
N LEU A 12 -4.56 19.82 -2.25
CA LEU A 12 -4.71 18.38 -2.12
C LEU A 12 -3.54 17.74 -1.36
N ARG A 13 -2.30 18.20 -1.60
CA ARG A 13 -1.12 17.72 -0.85
C ARG A 13 -1.21 18.08 0.64
N GLU A 14 -1.62 19.29 0.98
CA GLU A 14 -1.74 19.72 2.38
C GLU A 14 -2.83 18.91 3.12
N ASP A 15 -3.97 18.69 2.48
CA ASP A 15 -5.09 17.94 3.05
C ASP A 15 -4.80 16.42 3.14
N ALA A 16 -4.05 15.87 2.18
CA ALA A 16 -3.69 14.45 2.16
C ALA A 16 -2.52 14.11 3.10
N ARG A 17 -1.65 15.08 3.43
CA ARG A 17 -0.46 14.86 4.27
C ARG A 17 -0.76 14.22 5.64
N PRO A 18 -1.75 14.67 6.44
CA PRO A 18 -2.06 14.01 7.71
C PRO A 18 -2.58 12.58 7.49
N GLY A 19 -3.34 12.34 6.42
CA GLY A 19 -3.80 11.01 6.05
C GLY A 19 -2.66 10.06 5.68
N LEU A 20 -1.69 10.53 4.90
CA LEU A 20 -0.50 9.75 4.55
C LEU A 20 0.39 9.46 5.76
N ALA A 21 0.58 10.43 6.65
CA ALA A 21 1.33 10.22 7.89
C ALA A 21 0.64 9.18 8.79
N GLY A 22 -0.70 9.26 8.92
CA GLY A 22 -1.50 8.25 9.62
C GLY A 22 -1.37 6.87 9.00
N LEU A 23 -1.37 6.77 7.67
CA LEU A 23 -1.20 5.52 6.94
C LEU A 23 0.16 4.86 7.24
N VAL A 24 1.24 5.64 7.22
CA VAL A 24 2.60 5.14 7.54
C VAL A 24 2.69 4.70 9.01
N ALA A 25 2.10 5.45 9.94
CA ALA A 25 2.09 5.09 11.36
C ALA A 25 1.28 3.80 11.64
N MET A 26 0.12 3.64 10.99
CA MET A 26 -0.67 2.41 11.07
C MET A 26 0.09 1.23 10.46
N SER A 27 0.71 1.42 9.29
CA SER A 27 1.56 0.42 8.65
C SER A 27 2.69 -0.03 9.58
N PHE A 28 3.36 0.90 10.26
CA PHE A 28 4.38 0.55 11.25
C PHE A 28 3.84 -0.35 12.37
N ALA A 29 2.71 0.04 12.98
CA ALA A 29 2.09 -0.73 14.06
C ALA A 29 1.69 -2.13 13.61
N ILE A 30 1.08 -2.25 12.42
CA ILE A 30 0.66 -3.54 11.84
C ILE A 30 1.89 -4.41 11.54
N ASN A 31 2.93 -3.85 10.93
CA ASN A 31 4.17 -4.58 10.66
C ASN A 31 4.85 -5.05 11.95
N LEU A 32 4.78 -4.28 13.04
CA LEU A 32 5.28 -4.71 14.34
C LEU A 32 4.45 -5.86 14.93
N MET A 33 3.12 -5.79 14.82
CA MET A 33 2.21 -6.85 15.29
C MET A 33 2.40 -8.17 14.52
N MET A 34 2.85 -8.10 13.26
CA MET A 34 3.15 -9.27 12.44
C MET A 34 4.21 -10.20 13.08
N PHE A 35 5.09 -9.66 13.94
CA PHE A 35 6.05 -10.47 14.71
C PHE A 35 5.43 -11.30 15.83
N ALA A 36 4.19 -11.02 16.24
CA ALA A 36 3.55 -11.73 17.34
C ALA A 36 3.41 -13.23 17.07
N GLY A 37 3.14 -13.63 15.82
CA GLY A 37 3.06 -15.04 15.42
C GLY A 37 4.38 -15.80 15.61
N PRO A 38 5.49 -15.35 14.98
CA PRO A 38 6.81 -15.94 15.19
C PRO A 38 7.26 -15.94 16.67
N LEU A 39 7.04 -14.84 17.39
CA LEU A 39 7.39 -14.74 18.81
C LEU A 39 6.58 -15.70 19.68
N TYR A 40 5.29 -15.88 19.38
CA TYR A 40 4.44 -16.87 20.04
C TYR A 40 5.00 -18.28 19.84
N MET A 41 5.34 -18.65 18.59
CA MET A 41 5.91 -19.96 18.32
C MET A 41 7.23 -20.17 19.07
N LEU A 42 8.13 -19.17 19.08
CA LEU A 42 9.39 -19.26 19.84
C LEU A 42 9.14 -19.51 21.34
N GLN A 43 8.19 -18.79 21.95
CA GLN A 43 7.85 -18.97 23.36
C GLN A 43 7.18 -20.32 23.63
N VAL A 44 6.35 -20.81 22.71
CA VAL A 44 5.75 -22.15 22.82
C VAL A 44 6.83 -23.22 22.79
N TYR A 45 7.78 -23.13 21.86
CA TYR A 45 8.90 -24.07 21.80
C TYR A 45 9.77 -24.04 23.06
N ASP A 46 10.18 -22.84 23.49
CA ASP A 46 11.14 -22.71 24.60
C ASP A 46 10.52 -22.98 25.97
N ARG A 47 9.25 -22.61 26.19
CA ARG A 47 8.61 -22.69 27.52
C ARG A 47 7.51 -23.71 27.60
N VAL A 48 6.61 -23.79 26.61
CA VAL A 48 5.45 -24.69 26.74
C VAL A 48 5.88 -26.14 26.55
N ILE A 49 6.71 -26.41 25.55
CA ILE A 49 7.21 -27.78 25.31
C ILE A 49 8.21 -28.18 26.41
N ALA A 50 9.05 -27.25 26.87
CA ALA A 50 10.04 -27.55 27.91
C ALA A 50 9.43 -27.70 29.32
N SER A 51 8.42 -26.90 29.70
CA SER A 51 7.80 -26.93 31.04
C SER A 51 6.50 -27.73 31.14
N GLY A 52 5.84 -28.03 30.02
CA GLY A 52 4.55 -28.73 30.00
C GLY A 52 3.37 -27.93 30.57
N SER A 53 3.55 -26.64 30.90
CA SER A 53 2.48 -25.84 31.53
C SER A 53 1.44 -25.37 30.52
N LEU A 54 0.24 -25.95 30.60
CA LEU A 54 -0.96 -25.53 29.88
C LEU A 54 -1.42 -24.11 30.24
N GLU A 55 -1.15 -23.65 31.46
CA GLU A 55 -1.52 -22.30 31.90
C GLU A 55 -0.75 -21.23 31.12
N THR A 56 0.56 -21.40 30.92
CA THR A 56 1.37 -20.47 30.12
C THR A 56 0.89 -20.43 28.67
N LEU A 57 0.56 -21.59 28.09
CA LEU A 57 0.02 -21.68 26.74
C LEU A 57 -1.29 -20.90 26.60
N ALA A 58 -2.20 -21.03 27.56
CA ALA A 58 -3.47 -20.32 27.56
C ALA A 58 -3.27 -18.79 27.60
N VAL A 59 -2.38 -18.29 28.47
CA VAL A 59 -2.07 -16.86 28.58
C VAL A 59 -1.45 -16.33 27.28
N LEU A 60 -0.48 -17.05 26.70
CA LEU A 60 0.16 -16.65 25.45
C LEU A 60 -0.81 -16.68 24.26
N SER A 61 -1.70 -17.67 24.21
CA SER A 61 -2.71 -17.79 23.17
C SER A 61 -3.72 -16.65 23.25
N LEU A 62 -4.19 -16.32 24.46
CA LEU A 62 -5.09 -15.20 24.69
C LEU A 62 -4.44 -13.86 24.29
N ALA A 63 -3.16 -13.67 24.64
CA ALA A 63 -2.39 -12.50 24.23
C ALA A 63 -2.27 -12.42 22.70
N LEU A 64 -1.96 -13.53 22.02
CA LEU A 64 -1.86 -13.59 20.56
C LEU A 64 -3.19 -13.23 19.89
N VAL A 65 -4.30 -13.80 20.38
CA VAL A 65 -5.65 -13.46 19.90
C VAL A 65 -5.92 -11.97 20.08
N GLY A 66 -5.55 -11.38 21.23
CA GLY A 66 -5.66 -9.94 21.46
C GLY A 66 -4.85 -9.10 20.47
N VAL A 67 -3.61 -9.50 20.17
CA VAL A 67 -2.77 -8.83 19.17
C VAL A 67 -3.38 -8.93 17.77
N PHE A 68 -3.85 -10.11 17.36
CA PHE A 68 -4.49 -10.29 16.06
C PHE A 68 -5.82 -9.55 15.94
N ALA A 69 -6.61 -9.47 17.02
CA ALA A 69 -7.83 -8.66 17.05
C ALA A 69 -7.51 -7.17 16.88
N ALA A 70 -6.50 -6.67 17.58
CA ALA A 70 -6.05 -5.29 17.45
C ALA A 70 -5.43 -5.01 16.06
N GLN A 71 -4.70 -5.96 15.48
CA GLN A 71 -4.19 -5.89 14.12
C GLN A 71 -5.33 -5.79 13.10
N ALA A 72 -6.34 -6.66 13.21
CA ALA A 72 -7.53 -6.63 12.35
C ALA A 72 -8.31 -5.32 12.49
N TRP A 73 -8.40 -4.79 13.71
CA TRP A 73 -9.01 -3.48 13.95
C TRP A 73 -8.23 -2.35 13.27
N LEU A 74 -6.90 -2.29 13.42
CA LEU A 74 -6.06 -1.31 12.74
C LEU A 74 -6.15 -1.43 11.21
N ASP A 75 -6.19 -2.64 10.68
CA ASP A 75 -6.39 -2.89 9.25
C ASP A 75 -7.72 -2.34 8.75
N SER A 76 -8.79 -2.50 9.54
CA SER A 76 -10.11 -1.92 9.19
C SER A 76 -10.05 -0.38 9.14
N GLN A 77 -9.37 0.25 10.09
CA GLN A 77 -9.20 1.70 10.11
C GLN A 77 -8.36 2.18 8.93
N ARG A 78 -7.32 1.42 8.56
CA ARG A 78 -6.48 1.67 7.38
C ARG A 78 -7.32 1.69 6.09
N MET A 79 -8.23 0.73 5.92
CA MET A 79 -9.15 0.70 4.79
C MET A 79 -10.08 1.94 4.74
N CYS A 80 -10.61 2.35 5.89
CA CYS A 80 -11.42 3.58 5.98
C CYS A 80 -10.62 4.83 5.61
N LEU A 81 -9.36 4.92 6.04
CA LEU A 81 -8.47 6.04 5.74
C LEU A 81 -8.18 6.14 4.23
N MET A 82 -7.94 5.01 3.56
CA MET A 82 -7.72 4.98 2.12
C MET A 82 -8.97 5.41 1.34
N SER A 83 -10.16 5.00 1.79
CA SER A 83 -11.42 5.48 1.21
C SER A 83 -11.57 7.01 1.35
N ARG A 84 -11.21 7.58 2.50
CA ARG A 84 -11.21 9.04 2.71
C ARG A 84 -10.22 9.75 1.80
N ILE A 85 -9.00 9.23 1.64
CA ILE A 85 -8.01 9.79 0.71
C ILE A 85 -8.55 9.76 -0.73
N GLY A 86 -9.21 8.68 -1.14
CA GLY A 86 -9.88 8.58 -2.44
C GLY A 86 -10.97 9.65 -2.63
N GLN A 87 -11.78 9.92 -1.60
CA GLN A 87 -12.80 10.97 -1.64
C GLN A 87 -12.20 12.37 -1.70
N LEU A 88 -11.08 12.62 -0.99
CA LEU A 88 -10.37 13.90 -1.06
C LEU A 88 -9.81 14.17 -2.46
N ILE A 89 -9.25 13.15 -3.11
CA ILE A 89 -8.78 13.20 -4.49
C ILE A 89 -9.93 13.54 -5.43
N ASP A 90 -11.05 12.84 -5.30
CA ASP A 90 -12.23 13.06 -6.13
C ASP A 90 -12.80 14.48 -5.95
N GLY A 91 -12.95 14.94 -4.71
CA GLY A 91 -13.49 16.27 -4.41
C GLY A 91 -12.67 17.42 -4.98
N HIS A 92 -11.34 17.29 -5.02
CA HIS A 92 -10.44 18.33 -5.51
C HIS A 92 -10.22 18.30 -7.02
N LEU A 93 -10.22 17.11 -7.63
CA LEU A 93 -9.78 16.93 -9.03
C LEU A 93 -10.93 16.67 -10.00
N ARG A 94 -12.14 16.31 -9.54
CA ARG A 94 -13.31 16.08 -10.40
C ARG A 94 -13.67 17.30 -11.24
N SER A 95 -13.88 18.46 -10.59
CA SER A 95 -14.27 19.68 -11.31
C SER A 95 -13.19 20.17 -12.29
N PRO A 96 -11.90 20.25 -11.91
CA PRO A 96 -10.81 20.56 -12.85
C PRO A 96 -10.71 19.57 -14.02
N ALA A 97 -10.87 18.26 -13.78
CA ALA A 97 -10.81 17.25 -14.83
C ALA A 97 -11.93 17.42 -15.85
N HIS A 98 -13.19 17.60 -15.40
CA HIS A 98 -14.32 17.86 -16.31
C HIS A 98 -14.17 19.19 -17.08
N ALA A 99 -13.68 20.24 -16.42
CA ALA A 99 -13.41 21.50 -17.08
C ALA A 99 -12.31 21.37 -18.15
N ALA A 100 -11.28 20.55 -17.90
CA ALA A 100 -10.24 20.26 -18.87
C ALA A 100 -10.77 19.52 -20.11
N VAL A 101 -11.66 18.53 -19.93
CA VAL A 101 -12.33 17.84 -21.05
C VAL A 101 -13.05 18.83 -21.94
N ILE A 102 -13.90 19.69 -21.38
CA ILE A 102 -14.66 20.69 -22.15
C ILE A 102 -13.72 21.62 -22.91
N ARG A 103 -12.65 22.11 -22.26
CA ARG A 103 -11.66 22.98 -22.90
C ARG A 103 -10.93 22.28 -24.05
N TYR A 104 -10.57 21.00 -23.91
CA TYR A 104 -9.90 20.24 -24.96
C TYR A 104 -10.82 19.91 -26.12
N THR A 105 -12.09 19.59 -25.87
CA THR A 105 -13.09 19.41 -26.91
C THR A 105 -13.32 20.70 -27.70
N VAL A 106 -13.44 21.85 -27.03
CA VAL A 106 -13.60 23.16 -27.69
C VAL A 106 -12.36 23.56 -28.47
N ALA A 107 -11.17 23.18 -28.01
CA ALA A 107 -9.90 23.39 -28.72
C ALA A 107 -9.72 22.47 -29.95
N GLY A 108 -10.68 21.57 -30.23
CA GLY A 108 -10.65 20.70 -31.41
C GLY A 108 -9.69 19.52 -31.28
N LEU A 109 -9.28 19.14 -30.06
CA LEU A 109 -8.47 17.95 -29.87
C LEU A 109 -9.28 16.68 -30.22
N PRO A 110 -8.60 15.61 -30.70
CA PRO A 110 -9.22 14.30 -30.87
C PRO A 110 -9.95 13.85 -29.60
N ALA A 111 -11.11 13.18 -29.75
CA ALA A 111 -11.94 12.75 -28.62
C ALA A 111 -11.18 11.91 -27.58
N GLN A 112 -10.21 11.11 -28.05
CA GLN A 112 -9.28 10.33 -27.21
C GLN A 112 -8.46 11.22 -26.27
N ASP A 113 -7.93 12.35 -26.76
CA ASP A 113 -7.09 13.26 -25.99
C ASP A 113 -7.94 14.19 -25.10
N ALA A 114 -9.15 14.53 -25.56
CA ALA A 114 -10.10 15.31 -24.78
C ALA A 114 -10.58 14.56 -23.53
N THR A 115 -10.70 13.22 -23.57
CA THR A 115 -11.22 12.40 -22.45
C THR A 115 -10.13 11.97 -21.46
N ARG A 116 -8.85 12.04 -21.84
CA ARG A 116 -7.70 11.66 -20.98
C ARG A 116 -7.74 12.20 -19.54
N PRO A 117 -8.07 13.48 -19.28
CA PRO A 117 -8.07 14.01 -17.91
C PRO A 117 -9.00 13.27 -16.94
N VAL A 118 -10.13 12.75 -17.44
CA VAL A 118 -11.08 11.96 -16.64
C VAL A 118 -10.57 10.53 -16.44
N LEU A 119 -9.95 9.95 -17.47
CA LEU A 119 -9.33 8.62 -17.36
C LEU A 119 -8.17 8.62 -16.36
N ASP A 120 -7.33 9.66 -16.39
CA ASP A 120 -6.22 9.81 -15.45
C ASP A 120 -6.72 9.98 -14.00
N LEU A 121 -7.83 10.70 -13.81
CA LEU A 121 -8.49 10.83 -12.51
C LEU A 121 -9.00 9.47 -12.01
N ASP A 122 -9.62 8.66 -12.89
CA ASP A 122 -10.08 7.32 -12.54
C ASP A 122 -8.91 6.40 -12.18
N VAL A 123 -7.78 6.48 -12.89
CA VAL A 123 -6.55 5.74 -12.54
C VAL A 123 -6.03 6.16 -11.16
N LEU A 124 -5.94 7.47 -10.90
CA LEU A 124 -5.47 7.98 -9.61
C LEU A 124 -6.38 7.56 -8.45
N ARG A 125 -7.70 7.61 -8.67
CA ARG A 125 -8.69 7.15 -7.69
C ARG A 125 -8.54 5.66 -7.42
N ARG A 126 -8.46 4.84 -8.47
CA ARG A 126 -8.27 3.39 -8.35
C ARG A 126 -6.98 3.04 -7.63
N PHE A 127 -5.91 3.78 -7.90
CA PHE A 127 -4.66 3.64 -7.16
C PHE A 127 -4.82 3.98 -5.68
N ALA A 128 -5.41 5.13 -5.37
CA ALA A 128 -5.58 5.60 -3.99
C ALA A 128 -6.50 4.70 -3.14
N THR A 129 -7.50 4.09 -3.75
CA THR A 129 -8.41 3.14 -3.07
C THR A 129 -7.94 1.68 -3.16
N GLY A 130 -6.95 1.38 -4.01
CA GLY A 130 -6.40 0.06 -4.23
C GLY A 130 -5.25 -0.27 -3.27
N GLN A 131 -4.53 -1.36 -3.50
CA GLN A 131 -3.44 -1.80 -2.59
C GLN A 131 -2.14 -0.99 -2.71
N GLY A 132 -2.00 -0.16 -3.75
CA GLY A 132 -0.75 0.57 -4.04
C GLY A 132 -0.22 1.41 -2.87
N PRO A 133 -1.03 2.30 -2.27
CA PRO A 133 -0.62 3.11 -1.12
C PRO A 133 -0.18 2.28 0.08
N THR A 134 -0.82 1.14 0.32
CA THR A 134 -0.48 0.24 1.42
C THR A 134 0.88 -0.40 1.21
N VAL A 135 1.15 -0.91 0.00
CA VAL A 135 2.45 -1.48 -0.35
C VAL A 135 3.56 -0.44 -0.23
N LEU A 136 3.32 0.80 -0.65
CA LEU A 136 4.26 1.90 -0.47
C LEU A 136 4.49 2.26 1.00
N ALA A 137 3.44 2.21 1.83
CA ALA A 137 3.56 2.45 3.26
C ALA A 137 4.31 1.33 3.99
N ASP A 138 4.19 0.08 3.52
CA ASP A 138 4.86 -1.10 4.07
C ASP A 138 6.33 -1.23 3.61
N LEU A 139 6.66 -0.74 2.41
CA LEU A 139 8.01 -0.78 1.82
C LEU A 139 9.15 -0.28 2.73
N PRO A 140 9.06 0.87 3.44
CA PRO A 140 10.12 1.34 4.33
C PRO A 140 10.36 0.42 5.54
N TRP A 141 9.40 -0.43 5.89
CA TRP A 141 9.51 -1.37 7.01
C TRP A 141 10.07 -2.73 6.59
N ALA A 142 10.10 -3.05 5.29
CA ALA A 142 10.66 -4.30 4.80
C ALA A 142 12.15 -4.53 5.21
N PRO A 143 13.05 -3.52 5.17
CA PRO A 143 14.41 -3.67 5.68
C PRO A 143 14.45 -3.97 7.18
N LEU A 144 13.57 -3.34 7.98
CA LEU A 144 13.45 -3.62 9.41
C LEU A 144 13.07 -5.08 9.64
N PHE A 145 12.13 -5.60 8.87
CA PHE A 145 11.73 -7.01 8.92
C PHE A 145 12.88 -7.97 8.59
N LEU A 146 13.63 -7.67 7.51
CA LEU A 146 14.81 -8.44 7.13
C LEU A 146 15.90 -8.42 8.22
N ILE A 147 16.19 -7.25 8.79
CA ILE A 147 17.15 -7.11 9.90
C ILE A 147 16.73 -8.01 11.07
N THR A 148 15.45 -7.97 11.47
CA THR A 148 14.95 -8.84 12.54
C THR A 148 15.08 -10.33 12.20
N CYS A 149 14.84 -10.74 10.95
CA CYS A 149 15.08 -12.11 10.51
C CYS A 149 16.55 -12.52 10.62
N PHE A 150 17.48 -11.64 10.24
CA PHE A 150 18.93 -11.88 10.40
C PHE A 150 19.36 -11.97 11.87
N LEU A 151 18.76 -11.16 12.75
CA LEU A 151 19.01 -11.20 14.19
C LEU A 151 18.51 -12.51 14.83
N LEU A 152 17.39 -13.05 14.34
CA LEU A 152 16.86 -14.34 14.81
C LEU A 152 17.76 -15.51 14.40
N HIS A 153 18.08 -15.63 13.11
CA HIS A 153 18.97 -16.67 12.61
C HIS A 153 19.50 -16.30 11.22
N PRO A 154 20.84 -16.28 10.98
CA PRO A 154 21.42 -15.84 9.71
C PRO A 154 20.87 -16.57 8.48
N TRP A 155 20.58 -17.88 8.59
CA TRP A 155 20.01 -18.66 7.49
C TRP A 155 18.55 -18.29 7.18
N ILE A 156 17.75 -17.93 8.19
CA ILE A 156 16.36 -17.47 7.98
C ILE A 156 16.40 -16.11 7.27
N GLY A 157 17.29 -15.21 7.71
CA GLY A 157 17.52 -13.93 7.05
C GLY A 157 17.99 -14.08 5.59
N ALA A 158 18.94 -14.99 5.34
CA ALA A 158 19.42 -15.27 3.98
C ALA A 158 18.31 -15.85 3.07
N LEU A 159 17.48 -16.76 3.59
CA LEU A 159 16.33 -17.31 2.87
C LEU A 159 15.29 -16.21 2.56
N ALA A 160 14.95 -15.38 3.54
CA ALA A 160 14.02 -14.27 3.36
C ALA A 160 14.52 -13.25 2.32
N LEU A 161 15.82 -12.91 2.37
CA LEU A 161 16.46 -12.03 1.40
C LEU A 161 16.45 -12.64 -0.01
N GLY A 162 16.81 -13.92 -0.14
CA GLY A 162 16.76 -14.63 -1.42
C GLY A 162 15.35 -14.68 -2.00
N GLY A 163 14.34 -14.96 -1.17
CA GLY A 163 12.92 -14.91 -1.55
C GLY A 163 12.47 -13.52 -2.00
N ALA A 164 12.88 -12.47 -1.28
CA ALA A 164 12.58 -11.09 -1.66
C ALA A 164 13.19 -10.72 -3.02
N VAL A 165 14.45 -11.05 -3.26
CA VAL A 165 15.12 -10.83 -4.56
C VAL A 165 14.45 -11.62 -5.68
N LEU A 166 14.08 -12.88 -5.43
CA LEU A 166 13.38 -13.71 -6.40
C LEU A 166 12.01 -13.12 -6.78
N LEU A 167 11.21 -12.74 -5.79
CA LEU A 167 9.90 -12.13 -6.00
C LEU A 167 10.00 -10.79 -6.73
N LEU A 168 11.00 -9.96 -6.40
CA LEU A 168 11.30 -8.74 -7.15
C LEU A 168 11.66 -9.06 -8.60
N GLY A 169 12.50 -10.07 -8.84
CA GLY A 169 12.85 -10.53 -10.19
C GLY A 169 11.63 -10.95 -11.01
N ILE A 170 10.74 -11.76 -10.41
CA ILE A 170 9.48 -12.19 -11.02
C ILE A 170 8.58 -10.98 -11.31
N GLY A 171 8.41 -10.07 -10.36
CA GLY A 171 7.57 -8.88 -10.53
C GLY A 171 8.06 -7.98 -11.67
N VAL A 172 9.37 -7.76 -11.76
CA VAL A 172 9.97 -6.97 -12.85
C VAL A 172 9.82 -7.71 -14.19
N ALA A 173 9.99 -9.04 -14.22
CA ALA A 173 9.79 -9.81 -15.43
C ALA A 173 8.32 -9.78 -15.90
N ALA A 174 7.37 -9.89 -14.98
CA ALA A 174 5.94 -9.79 -15.24
C ALA A 174 5.56 -8.41 -15.80
N ASP A 175 6.06 -7.32 -15.20
CA ASP A 175 5.83 -5.95 -15.68
C ASP A 175 6.40 -5.75 -17.09
N ARG A 176 7.61 -6.25 -17.36
CA ARG A 176 8.20 -6.20 -18.70
C ARG A 176 7.41 -7.03 -19.72
N ALA A 177 6.90 -8.19 -19.34
CA ALA A 177 6.09 -9.02 -20.21
C ALA A 177 4.76 -8.33 -20.54
N ALA A 178 4.08 -7.76 -19.54
CA ALA A 178 2.83 -7.01 -19.74
C ALA A 178 2.99 -5.85 -20.72
N ARG A 179 4.05 -5.05 -20.57
CA ARG A 179 4.38 -3.96 -21.52
C ARG A 179 4.65 -4.45 -22.93
N ARG A 180 5.27 -5.63 -23.09
CA ARG A 180 5.54 -6.21 -24.41
C ARG A 180 4.26 -6.67 -25.11
N TYR A 181 3.30 -7.22 -24.37
CA TYR A 181 2.00 -7.60 -24.94
C TYR A 181 1.21 -6.37 -25.42
N GLU A 182 1.19 -5.28 -24.65
CA GLU A 182 0.54 -4.02 -25.07
C GLU A 182 1.16 -3.43 -26.35
N MET A 183 2.49 -3.51 -26.49
CA MET A 183 3.17 -3.02 -27.70
C MET A 183 2.91 -3.90 -28.94
N ALA A 184 2.78 -5.21 -28.75
CA ALA A 184 2.48 -6.14 -29.84
C ALA A 184 1.03 -5.95 -30.36
N ASP A 185 0.06 -5.80 -29.45
CA ASP A 185 -1.35 -5.55 -29.81
C ASP A 185 -1.52 -4.20 -30.55
N ALA A 186 -0.75 -3.17 -30.16
CA ALA A 186 -0.74 -1.88 -30.84
C ALA A 186 -0.09 -1.92 -32.25
N GLN A 187 0.77 -2.91 -32.53
CA GLN A 187 1.37 -3.11 -33.86
C GLN A 187 0.47 -3.91 -34.80
N ASP A 188 -0.32 -4.85 -34.28
CA ASP A 188 -1.27 -5.64 -35.08
C ASP A 188 -2.56 -4.85 -35.43
N ALA A 189 -2.87 -3.79 -34.69
CA ALA A 189 -4.01 -2.91 -34.93
C ALA A 189 -3.73 -1.71 -35.87
N ALA A 190 -2.50 -1.54 -36.34
CA ALA A 190 -2.03 -0.43 -37.19
C ALA A 190 -1.77 -0.86 -38.63
#